data_AF-A0A8T3S028-F1
#
_entry.id   AF-A0A8T3S028-F1
#
_cell.length_a   1.000
_cell.length_b   1.000
_cell.length_c   1.000
_cell.angle_alpha   90.00
_cell.angle_beta   90.00
_cell.angle_gamma   90.00
#
_symmetry.space_group_name_H-M   'P 1'
#
loop_
_entity.id
_entity.type
_entity.pdbx_description
1 polymer ?
#
loop_
_entity_poly.entity_id
_entity_poly.type
_entity_poly.pdbx_seq_one_letter_code
_entity_poly.pdbx_strand_id
1 'polypeptide(L)'
;MISTRVIASALAVVGVAFLLGPGAWDPAATIGAERLIRDRAAAAVMALDQLRASVEPGLDAARAASAGVLSGDDAPSHRIEDAAALIADAEEAVAPARRAVSSLASARAAWHPGTSQPSQPVAAGELTSIATQLRASAQVADAFADMRVRGIGLPAVLEQALRALDAGEFSEASEHVARARDAHAAIVAWETDLPTLPIWIATTDAMISAVEQIVEATRDGDDAMALEAAEAFGAISHDAATADRALRIALSEGGSALTAAPLERLAATIGAIEDSRAAVAAIGEEVAR
;
A
#
# COMPACT_ATOMS: atom_id res chain seq x y z
N MET A 1 -4.83 48.98 25.92
CA MET A 1 -6.11 48.76 26.64
C MET A 1 -7.08 48.13 25.66
N ILE A 2 -7.92 47.19 26.10
CA ILE A 2 -8.76 46.24 25.31
C ILE A 2 -7.90 45.01 24.91
N SER A 3 -8.17 43.74 25.23
CA SER A 3 -9.34 43.03 25.75
C SER A 3 -8.87 41.74 26.45
N THR A 4 -9.35 41.49 27.68
CA THR A 4 -9.25 40.16 28.32
C THR A 4 -10.49 40.01 29.19
N ARG A 5 -11.52 39.30 28.71
CA ARG A 5 -12.67 38.78 29.50
C ARG A 5 -13.67 38.04 28.60
N VAL A 6 -13.34 36.82 28.17
CA VAL A 6 -14.34 35.78 27.81
C VAL A 6 -13.76 34.40 28.12
N ILE A 7 -13.39 34.13 29.38
CA ILE A 7 -13.13 32.77 29.88
C ILE A 7 -13.67 32.71 31.31
N ALA A 8 -14.99 32.60 31.49
CA ALA A 8 -15.57 32.47 32.83
C ALA A 8 -16.98 31.82 32.87
N SER A 9 -17.43 31.12 31.82
CA SER A 9 -18.83 30.67 31.77
C SER A 9 -19.04 29.16 31.91
N ALA A 10 -18.00 28.33 31.73
CA ALA A 10 -18.16 26.86 31.79
C ALA A 10 -17.90 26.26 33.18
N LEU A 11 -17.18 26.95 34.07
CA LEU A 11 -16.82 26.44 35.41
C LEU A 11 -17.87 26.75 36.49
N ALA A 12 -18.81 27.66 36.24
CA ALA A 12 -19.77 28.11 37.24
C ALA A 12 -20.93 27.13 37.50
N VAL A 13 -21.23 26.21 36.56
CA VAL A 13 -22.38 25.31 36.69
C VAL A 13 -22.06 24.05 37.51
N VAL A 14 -20.80 23.61 37.54
CA VAL A 14 -20.39 22.41 38.31
C VAL A 14 -20.14 22.73 39.79
N GLY A 15 -19.73 23.96 40.12
CA GLY A 15 -19.42 24.37 41.49
C GLY A 15 -20.62 24.54 42.42
N VAL A 16 -21.84 24.70 41.89
CA VAL A 16 -23.04 24.95 42.71
C VAL A 16 -23.66 23.65 43.26
N ALA A 17 -23.38 22.50 42.64
CA ALA A 17 -23.91 21.21 43.10
C ALA A 17 -23.21 20.66 44.36
N PHE A 18 -22.02 21.14 44.71
CA PHE A 18 -21.25 20.66 45.88
C PHE A 18 -21.67 21.28 47.22
N LEU A 19 -22.55 22.28 47.22
CA LEU A 19 -23.02 22.98 48.43
C LEU A 19 -24.38 22.48 48.95
N LEU A 20 -25.04 21.55 48.25
CA LEU A 20 -26.28 20.91 48.67
C LEU A 20 -25.98 19.42 48.91
N GLY A 21 -26.31 18.91 50.10
CA GLY A 21 -25.82 17.65 50.62
C GLY A 21 -26.05 16.39 49.76
N PRO A 22 -25.44 15.25 50.16
CA PRO A 22 -25.50 14.00 49.42
C PRO A 22 -26.93 13.43 49.48
N GLY A 23 -27.79 13.77 48.52
CA GLY A 23 -29.16 13.22 48.54
C GLY A 23 -30.18 13.78 47.56
N ALA A 24 -29.91 14.88 46.84
CA ALA A 24 -30.83 15.36 45.81
C ALA A 24 -30.14 15.32 44.44
N TRP A 25 -30.32 14.21 43.72
CA TRP A 25 -30.09 14.21 42.28
C TRP A 25 -31.07 15.20 41.66
N ASP A 26 -30.56 16.37 41.24
CA ASP A 26 -31.36 17.34 40.48
C ASP A 26 -31.69 16.73 39.11
N PRO A 27 -32.96 16.39 38.83
CA PRO A 27 -33.34 15.80 37.55
C PRO A 27 -32.99 16.70 36.36
N ALA A 28 -32.97 18.03 36.55
CA ALA A 28 -32.59 18.96 35.50
C ALA A 28 -31.10 18.85 35.14
N ALA A 29 -30.24 18.60 36.13
CA ALA A 29 -28.81 18.38 35.92
C ALA A 29 -28.54 17.06 35.16
N THR A 30 -29.28 16.00 35.48
CA THR A 30 -29.22 14.72 34.78
C THR A 30 -29.66 14.85 33.32
N ILE A 31 -30.83 15.45 33.07
CA ILE A 31 -31.34 15.70 31.71
C ILE A 31 -30.36 16.56 30.90
N GLY A 32 -29.75 17.56 31.53
CA GLY A 32 -28.73 18.41 30.91
C GLY A 32 -27.47 17.65 30.51
N ALA A 33 -26.97 16.77 31.39
CA ALA A 33 -25.80 15.93 31.12
C ALA A 33 -26.05 14.91 30.00
N GLU A 34 -27.21 14.24 30.03
CA GLU A 34 -27.64 13.30 28.99
C GLU A 34 -27.71 13.97 27.62
N ARG A 35 -28.34 15.14 27.55
CA ARG A 35 -28.42 15.93 26.31
C ARG A 35 -27.05 16.33 25.81
N LEU A 36 -26.16 16.82 26.69
CA LEU A 36 -24.80 17.19 26.31
C LEU A 36 -24.05 15.99 25.72
N ILE A 37 -24.15 14.82 26.34
CA ILE A 37 -23.46 13.62 25.85
C ILE A 37 -24.01 13.17 24.51
N ARG A 38 -25.34 13.21 24.32
CA ARG A 38 -25.97 12.92 23.03
C ARG A 38 -25.50 13.87 21.92
N ASP A 39 -25.47 15.17 22.21
CA ASP A 39 -25.00 16.19 21.26
C ASP A 39 -23.51 15.99 20.89
N ARG A 40 -22.67 15.63 21.87
CA ARG A 40 -21.24 15.32 21.65
C ARG A 40 -21.03 14.01 20.90
N ALA A 41 -21.87 13.00 21.15
CA ALA A 41 -21.83 11.72 20.44
C ALA A 41 -22.18 11.94 18.96
N ALA A 42 -23.25 12.69 18.66
CA ALA A 42 -23.61 13.04 17.28
C ALA A 42 -22.48 13.80 16.56
N ALA A 43 -21.88 14.80 17.22
CA ALA A 43 -20.74 15.54 16.67
C ALA A 43 -19.51 14.66 16.42
N ALA A 44 -19.23 13.70 17.31
CA ALA A 44 -18.14 12.75 17.16
C ALA A 44 -18.39 11.76 16.00
N VAL A 45 -19.61 11.24 15.85
CA VAL A 45 -19.98 10.40 14.68
C VAL A 45 -19.77 11.19 13.39
N MET A 46 -20.28 12.42 13.30
CA MET A 46 -20.11 13.26 12.10
C MET A 46 -18.64 13.50 11.76
N ALA A 47 -17.79 13.75 12.77
CA ALA A 47 -16.37 13.97 12.54
C ALA A 47 -15.63 12.69 12.10
N LEU A 48 -16.05 11.52 12.61
CA LEU A 48 -15.52 10.22 12.19
C LEU A 48 -15.97 9.85 10.76
N ASP A 49 -17.23 10.12 10.41
CA ASP A 49 -17.76 9.96 9.05
C ASP A 49 -16.99 10.84 8.07
N GLN A 50 -16.71 12.09 8.44
CA GLN A 50 -15.89 13.00 7.62
C GLN A 50 -14.46 12.48 7.45
N LEU A 51 -13.82 11.99 8.52
CA LEU A 51 -12.49 11.39 8.43
C LEU A 51 -12.50 10.16 7.52
N ARG A 52 -13.50 9.28 7.65
CA ARG A 52 -13.65 8.09 6.79
C ARG A 52 -13.82 8.46 5.32
N ALA A 53 -14.64 9.46 5.03
CA ALA A 53 -14.87 9.97 3.69
C ALA A 53 -13.61 10.65 3.10
N SER A 54 -12.79 11.29 3.92
CA SER A 54 -11.51 11.89 3.50
C SER A 54 -10.44 10.84 3.18
N VAL A 55 -10.41 9.70 3.88
CA VAL A 55 -9.43 8.62 3.65
C VAL A 55 -9.78 7.75 2.43
N GLU A 56 -11.06 7.62 2.10
CA GLU A 56 -11.56 6.71 1.05
C GLU A 56 -10.91 6.90 -0.33
N PRO A 57 -10.81 8.13 -0.89
CA PRO A 57 -10.16 8.33 -2.17
C PRO A 57 -8.70 7.88 -2.18
N GLY A 58 -7.98 8.11 -1.08
CA GLY A 58 -6.60 7.67 -0.93
C GLY A 58 -6.46 6.14 -0.91
N LEU A 59 -7.38 5.44 -0.25
CA LEU A 59 -7.42 3.97 -0.26
C LEU A 59 -7.67 3.40 -1.66
N ASP A 60 -8.67 3.93 -2.35
CA ASP A 60 -9.04 3.44 -3.68
C ASP A 60 -7.93 3.73 -4.70
N ALA A 61 -7.32 4.92 -4.63
CA ALA A 61 -6.13 5.25 -5.43
C ALA A 61 -4.96 4.32 -5.10
N ALA A 62 -4.69 4.02 -3.83
CA ALA A 62 -3.60 3.14 -3.43
C ALA A 62 -3.82 1.68 -3.91
N ARG A 63 -5.06 1.19 -3.87
CA ARG A 63 -5.45 -0.12 -4.44
C ARG A 63 -5.27 -0.15 -5.96
N ALA A 64 -5.70 0.89 -6.66
CA ALA A 64 -5.53 0.99 -8.10
C ALA A 64 -4.04 1.08 -8.49
N ALA A 65 -3.24 1.81 -7.72
CA ALA A 65 -1.79 1.90 -7.91
C ALA A 65 -1.12 0.53 -7.70
N SER A 66 -1.47 -0.19 -6.62
CA SER A 66 -0.97 -1.54 -6.33
C SER A 66 -1.36 -2.55 -7.43
N ALA A 67 -2.60 -2.50 -7.92
CA ALA A 67 -3.02 -3.30 -9.08
C ALA A 67 -2.22 -2.92 -10.34
N GLY A 68 -1.90 -1.63 -10.52
CA GLY A 68 -1.04 -1.12 -11.57
C GLY A 68 0.34 -1.78 -11.56
N VAL A 69 1.00 -1.84 -10.39
CA VAL A 69 2.28 -2.54 -10.20
C VAL A 69 2.20 -4.00 -10.67
N LEU A 70 1.11 -4.70 -10.30
CA LEU A 70 0.92 -6.10 -10.67
C LEU A 70 0.51 -6.33 -12.13
N SER A 71 -0.11 -5.36 -12.79
CA SER A 71 -0.47 -5.43 -14.20
C SER A 71 0.72 -5.16 -15.13
N GLY A 72 1.57 -4.18 -14.76
CA GLY A 72 2.71 -3.75 -15.56
C GLY A 72 2.35 -2.92 -16.80
N ASP A 73 1.14 -2.36 -16.86
CA ASP A 73 0.67 -1.62 -18.05
C ASP A 73 1.33 -0.23 -18.18
N ASP A 74 1.65 0.44 -17.06
CA ASP A 74 2.28 1.77 -16.99
C ASP A 74 3.23 1.87 -15.80
N ALA A 75 4.14 2.86 -15.83
CA ALA A 75 4.99 3.21 -14.68
C ALA A 75 4.14 3.60 -13.44
N PRO A 76 4.20 2.83 -12.33
CA PRO A 76 3.29 2.99 -11.21
C PRO A 76 3.59 4.19 -10.29
N SER A 77 4.78 4.79 -10.36
CA SER A 77 5.21 5.85 -9.43
C SER A 77 4.20 6.99 -9.29
N HIS A 78 3.74 7.57 -10.40
CA HIS A 78 2.79 8.69 -10.37
C HIS A 78 1.50 8.32 -9.62
N ARG A 79 0.95 7.12 -9.83
CA ARG A 79 -0.27 6.66 -9.15
C ARG A 79 -0.04 6.43 -7.66
N ILE A 80 1.14 5.93 -7.29
CA ILE A 80 1.56 5.75 -5.90
C ILE A 80 1.72 7.10 -5.21
N GLU A 81 2.32 8.09 -5.89
CA GLU A 81 2.48 9.45 -5.39
C GLU A 81 1.15 10.18 -5.22
N ASP A 82 0.24 10.05 -6.20
CA ASP A 82 -1.11 10.61 -6.14
C ASP A 82 -1.91 10.00 -4.98
N ALA A 83 -1.86 8.66 -4.81
CA ALA A 83 -2.48 7.99 -3.69
C ALA A 83 -1.90 8.46 -2.35
N ALA A 84 -0.59 8.62 -2.25
CA ALA A 84 0.06 9.13 -1.05
C ALA A 84 -0.29 10.59 -0.75
N ALA A 85 -0.48 11.43 -1.78
CA ALA A 85 -0.96 12.79 -1.61
C ALA A 85 -2.37 12.81 -1.01
N LEU A 86 -3.31 12.04 -1.58
CA LEU A 86 -4.68 11.92 -1.07
C LEU A 86 -4.73 11.41 0.38
N ILE A 87 -3.89 10.43 0.73
CA ILE A 87 -3.79 9.92 2.11
C ILE A 87 -3.23 11.00 3.05
N ALA A 88 -2.21 11.75 2.62
CA ALA A 88 -1.63 12.83 3.43
C ALA A 88 -2.63 13.98 3.64
N ASP A 89 -3.40 14.35 2.62
CA ASP A 89 -4.42 15.39 2.70
C ASP A 89 -5.52 15.03 3.71
N ALA A 90 -5.85 13.74 3.84
CA ALA A 90 -6.81 13.26 4.83
C ALA A 90 -6.36 13.46 6.29
N GLU A 91 -5.07 13.74 6.55
CA GLU A 91 -4.55 14.08 7.89
C GLU A 91 -5.26 15.31 8.49
N GLU A 92 -5.72 16.25 7.67
CA GLU A 92 -6.43 17.45 8.14
C GLU A 92 -7.71 17.08 8.93
N ALA A 93 -8.37 15.97 8.57
CA ALA A 93 -9.58 15.49 9.22
C ALA A 93 -9.31 14.75 10.56
N VAL A 94 -8.06 14.35 10.85
CA VAL A 94 -7.71 13.59 12.06
C VAL A 94 -7.89 14.42 13.33
N ALA A 95 -7.40 15.66 13.34
CA ALA A 95 -7.47 16.51 14.52
C ALA A 95 -8.91 16.89 14.93
N PRO A 96 -9.82 17.27 14.01
CA PRO A 96 -11.25 17.41 14.32
C PRO A 96 -11.88 16.14 14.92
N ALA A 97 -11.68 14.96 14.31
CA ALA A 97 -12.24 13.70 14.79
C ALA A 97 -11.77 13.37 16.21
N ARG A 98 -10.46 13.43 16.45
CA ARG A 98 -9.87 13.21 17.79
C ARG A 98 -10.43 14.18 18.84
N ARG A 99 -10.55 15.46 18.51
CA ARG A 99 -11.13 16.46 19.42
C ARG A 99 -12.59 16.14 19.77
N ALA A 100 -13.39 15.73 18.79
CA ALA A 100 -14.79 15.37 19.02
C ALA A 100 -14.92 14.14 19.93
N VAL A 101 -14.15 13.07 19.66
CA VAL A 101 -14.12 11.85 20.50
C VAL A 101 -13.62 12.17 21.91
N SER A 102 -12.55 12.96 22.04
CA SER A 102 -12.01 13.35 23.35
C SER A 102 -12.97 14.24 24.14
N SER A 103 -13.76 15.06 23.45
CA SER A 103 -14.79 15.88 24.07
C SER A 103 -15.96 15.05 24.58
N LEU A 104 -16.38 14.02 23.84
CA LEU A 104 -17.40 13.07 24.31
C LEU A 104 -16.88 12.29 25.52
N ALA A 105 -15.67 11.76 25.42
CA ALA A 105 -14.99 11.05 26.50
C ALA A 105 -14.97 11.86 27.81
N SER A 106 -14.60 13.15 27.69
CA SER A 106 -14.57 14.08 28.83
C SER A 106 -15.96 14.34 29.43
N ALA A 107 -16.99 14.51 28.59
CA ALA A 107 -18.37 14.69 29.04
C ALA A 107 -18.89 13.44 29.76
N ARG A 108 -18.61 12.25 29.22
CA ARG A 108 -18.98 10.97 29.83
C ARG A 108 -18.28 10.75 31.17
N ALA A 109 -16.97 11.01 31.24
CA ALA A 109 -16.20 10.86 32.48
C ALA A 109 -16.68 11.78 33.60
N ALA A 110 -17.12 13.00 33.26
CA ALA A 110 -17.65 13.94 34.24
C ALA A 110 -19.00 13.52 34.82
N TRP A 111 -19.85 12.85 34.02
CA TRP A 111 -21.16 12.38 34.46
C TRP A 111 -21.11 11.00 35.12
N HIS A 112 -20.33 10.07 34.56
CA HIS A 112 -20.14 8.71 35.06
C HIS A 112 -18.64 8.37 35.18
N PRO A 113 -18.02 8.71 36.33
CA PRO A 113 -16.64 8.32 36.61
C PRO A 113 -16.49 6.79 36.55
N GLY A 114 -15.45 6.30 35.87
CA GLY A 114 -15.15 4.87 35.76
C GLY A 114 -15.72 4.16 34.54
N THR A 115 -16.50 4.83 33.68
CA THR A 115 -16.92 4.24 32.40
C THR A 115 -15.76 4.16 31.41
N SER A 116 -15.72 3.06 30.64
CA SER A 116 -14.77 2.87 29.55
C SER A 116 -14.84 4.02 28.54
N GLN A 117 -13.69 4.56 28.17
CA GLN A 117 -13.59 5.64 27.20
C GLN A 117 -13.56 5.08 25.78
N PRO A 118 -14.18 5.77 24.80
CA PRO A 118 -13.99 5.40 23.41
C PRO A 118 -12.50 5.49 23.04
N SER A 119 -12.01 4.53 22.26
CA SER A 119 -10.67 4.57 21.69
C SER A 119 -10.52 5.79 20.77
N GLN A 120 -9.28 6.26 20.62
CA GLN A 120 -8.99 7.28 19.62
C GLN A 120 -8.93 6.62 18.24
N PRO A 121 -9.52 7.25 17.21
CA PRO A 121 -9.66 6.61 15.90
C PRO A 121 -8.33 6.44 15.18
N VAL A 122 -7.49 7.49 15.18
CA VAL A 122 -6.22 7.53 14.44
C VAL A 122 -5.19 8.33 15.23
N ALA A 123 -3.93 7.89 15.20
CA ALA A 123 -2.82 8.65 15.78
C ALA A 123 -2.50 9.90 14.93
N ALA A 124 -2.12 11.02 15.56
CA ALA A 124 -1.70 12.20 14.81
C ALA A 124 -0.40 11.91 14.04
N GLY A 125 -0.38 12.23 12.75
CA GLY A 125 0.72 11.93 11.83
C GLY A 125 0.73 10.51 11.27
N GLU A 126 -0.25 9.66 11.62
CA GLU A 126 -0.30 8.28 11.12
C GLU A 126 -0.56 8.23 9.62
N LEU A 127 -1.50 9.02 9.10
CA LEU A 127 -1.78 9.05 7.66
C LEU A 127 -0.60 9.65 6.90
N THR A 128 0.03 10.69 7.45
CA THR A 128 1.27 11.24 6.90
C THR A 128 2.41 10.21 6.88
N SER A 129 2.54 9.38 7.93
CA SER A 129 3.52 8.29 8.00
C SER A 129 3.28 7.24 6.92
N ILE A 130 2.02 6.80 6.77
CA ILE A 130 1.61 5.83 5.73
C ILE A 130 1.89 6.41 4.33
N ALA A 131 1.50 7.66 4.09
CA ALA A 131 1.77 8.35 2.83
C ALA A 131 3.28 8.43 2.53
N THR A 132 4.11 8.69 3.54
CA THR A 132 5.57 8.73 3.37
C THR A 132 6.13 7.36 2.99
N GLN A 133 5.64 6.29 3.61
CA GLN A 133 6.03 4.92 3.24
C GLN A 133 5.60 4.56 1.82
N LEU A 134 4.40 4.99 1.42
CA LEU A 134 3.90 4.78 0.07
C LEU A 134 4.74 5.55 -0.98
N ARG A 135 5.10 6.81 -0.71
CA ARG A 135 6.03 7.56 -1.60
C ARG A 135 7.40 6.89 -1.70
N ALA A 136 7.92 6.36 -0.59
CA ALA A 136 9.20 5.67 -0.60
C ALA A 136 9.21 4.42 -1.49
N SER A 137 8.06 3.79 -1.73
CA SER A 137 7.95 2.65 -2.65
C SER A 137 7.74 3.02 -4.12
N ALA A 138 7.45 4.29 -4.45
CA ALA A 138 7.15 4.73 -5.82
C ALA A 138 8.30 4.45 -6.81
N GLN A 139 9.53 4.86 -6.48
CA GLN A 139 10.69 4.62 -7.35
C GLN A 139 11.03 3.13 -7.46
N VAL A 140 10.87 2.38 -6.37
CA VAL A 140 11.11 0.93 -6.36
C VAL A 140 10.07 0.22 -7.23
N ALA A 141 8.84 0.73 -7.26
CA ALA A 141 7.77 0.20 -8.10
C ALA A 141 8.01 0.44 -9.60
N ASP A 142 8.60 1.57 -10.00
CA ASP A 142 9.04 1.79 -11.38
C ASP A 142 10.17 0.83 -11.78
N ALA A 143 11.16 0.64 -10.90
CA ALA A 143 12.23 -0.32 -11.13
C ALA A 143 11.69 -1.77 -11.25
N PHE A 144 10.70 -2.13 -10.43
CA PHE A 144 10.00 -3.41 -10.53
C PHE A 144 9.22 -3.54 -11.85
N ALA A 145 8.54 -2.48 -12.31
CA ALA A 145 7.82 -2.48 -13.57
C ALA A 145 8.78 -2.66 -14.77
N ASP A 146 9.94 -1.99 -14.77
CA ASP A 146 10.98 -2.18 -15.79
C ASP A 146 11.53 -3.61 -15.78
N MET A 147 11.85 -4.15 -14.60
CA MET A 147 12.29 -5.54 -14.43
C MET A 147 11.26 -6.54 -14.98
N ARG A 148 9.97 -6.33 -14.69
CA ARG A 148 8.88 -7.15 -15.20
C ARG A 148 8.83 -7.13 -16.73
N VAL A 149 8.88 -5.95 -17.35
CA VAL A 149 8.85 -5.80 -18.80
C VAL A 149 10.02 -6.54 -19.44
N ARG A 150 11.22 -6.41 -18.87
CA ARG A 150 12.42 -7.14 -19.34
C ARG A 150 12.25 -8.64 -19.20
N GLY A 151 11.78 -9.13 -18.04
CA GLY A 151 11.62 -10.56 -17.77
C GLY A 151 10.59 -11.22 -18.69
N ILE A 152 9.45 -10.57 -18.91
CA ILE A 152 8.39 -11.06 -19.81
C ILE A 152 8.82 -10.95 -21.28
N GLY A 153 9.62 -9.95 -21.64
CA GLY A 153 10.08 -9.72 -23.02
C GLY A 153 11.24 -10.61 -23.46
N LEU A 154 12.03 -11.16 -22.53
CA LEU A 154 13.25 -11.91 -22.83
C LEU A 154 13.03 -13.10 -23.79
N PRO A 155 11.99 -13.96 -23.62
CA PRO A 155 11.74 -15.04 -24.57
C PRO A 155 11.52 -14.57 -26.01
N ALA A 156 10.84 -13.43 -26.20
CA ALA A 156 10.60 -12.87 -27.54
C ALA A 156 11.90 -12.34 -28.16
N VAL A 157 12.83 -11.81 -27.37
CA VAL A 157 14.15 -11.37 -27.84
C VAL A 157 14.99 -12.58 -28.28
N LEU A 158 14.97 -13.68 -27.52
CA LEU A 158 15.64 -14.92 -27.92
C LEU A 158 15.04 -15.52 -29.19
N GLU A 159 13.72 -15.49 -29.33
CA GLU A 159 13.04 -15.92 -30.55
C GLU A 159 13.46 -15.08 -31.77
N GLN A 160 13.63 -13.76 -31.60
CA GLN A 160 14.17 -12.90 -32.67
C GLN A 160 15.61 -13.26 -33.05
N ALA A 161 16.46 -13.59 -32.08
CA ALA A 161 17.82 -14.06 -32.36
C ALA A 161 17.82 -15.34 -33.21
N LEU A 162 16.98 -16.31 -32.86
CA LEU A 162 16.84 -17.56 -33.61
C LEU A 162 16.28 -17.33 -35.02
N ARG A 163 15.29 -16.44 -35.18
CA ARG A 163 14.78 -16.08 -36.53
C ARG A 163 15.83 -15.41 -37.40
N ALA A 164 16.64 -14.51 -36.85
CA ALA A 164 17.73 -13.88 -37.56
C ALA A 164 18.80 -14.92 -37.98
N LEU A 165 19.08 -15.90 -37.12
CA LEU A 165 19.94 -17.05 -37.48
C LEU A 165 19.38 -17.85 -38.65
N ASP A 166 18.09 -18.20 -38.62
CA ASP A 166 17.42 -18.93 -39.70
C ASP A 166 17.46 -18.15 -41.04
N ALA A 167 17.48 -16.82 -40.98
CA ALA A 167 17.63 -15.94 -42.13
C ALA A 167 19.09 -15.75 -42.60
N GLY A 168 20.07 -16.26 -41.85
CA GLY A 168 21.50 -16.04 -42.11
C GLY A 168 22.00 -14.64 -41.72
N GLU A 169 21.24 -13.91 -40.91
CA GLU A 169 21.50 -12.53 -40.49
C GLU A 169 22.30 -12.52 -39.17
N PHE A 170 23.56 -12.97 -39.22
CA PHE A 170 24.38 -13.19 -38.01
C PHE A 170 24.59 -11.93 -37.15
N SER A 171 24.76 -10.76 -37.78
CA SER A 171 24.93 -9.50 -37.03
C SER A 171 23.67 -9.15 -36.23
N GLU A 172 22.50 -9.34 -36.83
CA GLU A 172 21.22 -9.09 -36.17
C GLU A 172 20.97 -10.10 -35.04
N ALA A 173 21.26 -11.38 -35.28
CA ALA A 173 21.20 -12.41 -34.25
C ALA A 173 22.08 -12.08 -33.03
N SER A 174 23.35 -11.67 -33.26
CA SER A 174 24.25 -11.24 -32.20
C SER A 174 23.73 -10.03 -31.43
N GLU A 175 23.12 -9.05 -32.11
CA GLU A 175 22.50 -7.91 -31.43
C GLU A 175 21.33 -8.34 -30.53
N HIS A 176 20.48 -9.27 -30.97
CA HIS A 176 19.39 -9.79 -30.16
C HIS A 176 19.91 -10.56 -28.94
N VAL A 177 20.97 -11.38 -29.09
CA VAL A 177 21.62 -12.06 -27.95
C VAL A 177 22.19 -11.04 -26.96
N ALA A 178 22.88 -10.00 -27.43
CA ALA A 178 23.40 -8.94 -26.57
C ALA A 178 22.28 -8.22 -25.79
N ARG A 179 21.15 -7.89 -26.45
CA ARG A 179 19.97 -7.33 -25.79
C ARG A 179 19.39 -8.28 -24.74
N ALA A 180 19.36 -9.59 -25.00
CA ALA A 180 18.90 -10.58 -24.03
C ALA A 180 19.84 -10.67 -22.81
N ARG A 181 21.16 -10.61 -23.02
CA ARG A 181 22.17 -10.53 -21.95
C ARG A 181 22.00 -9.28 -21.09
N ASP A 182 21.84 -8.11 -21.72
CA ASP A 182 21.62 -6.86 -21.00
C ASP A 182 20.34 -6.88 -20.16
N ALA A 183 19.25 -7.44 -20.72
CA ALA A 183 17.99 -7.62 -20.00
C ALA A 183 18.14 -8.58 -18.82
N HIS A 184 18.82 -9.72 -19.02
CA HIS A 184 19.10 -10.70 -17.97
C HIS A 184 19.96 -10.10 -16.85
N ALA A 185 21.05 -9.41 -17.19
CA ALA A 185 21.94 -8.77 -16.22
C ALA A 185 21.21 -7.71 -15.38
N ALA A 186 20.29 -6.95 -15.99
CA ALA A 186 19.46 -6.00 -15.27
C ALA A 186 18.53 -6.69 -14.23
N ILE A 187 17.97 -7.85 -14.57
CA ILE A 187 17.11 -8.63 -13.67
C ILE A 187 17.92 -9.26 -12.53
N VAL A 188 19.11 -9.80 -12.83
CA VAL A 188 20.05 -10.31 -11.82
C VAL A 188 20.45 -9.21 -10.85
N ALA A 189 20.79 -8.01 -11.34
CA ALA A 189 21.16 -6.88 -10.49
C ALA A 189 20.01 -6.39 -9.60
N TRP A 190 18.76 -6.67 -10.01
CA TRP A 190 17.57 -6.32 -9.23
C TRP A 190 17.24 -7.34 -8.13
N GLU A 191 17.85 -8.52 -8.12
CA GLU A 191 17.49 -9.63 -7.22
C GLU A 191 17.29 -9.17 -5.76
N THR A 192 16.02 -9.09 -5.36
CA THR A 192 15.56 -8.59 -4.05
C THR A 192 15.06 -9.76 -3.22
N ASP A 193 15.96 -10.68 -2.86
CA ASP A 193 15.67 -11.86 -2.02
C ASP A 193 14.40 -12.65 -2.44
N LEU A 194 14.04 -12.63 -3.72
CA LEU A 194 12.85 -13.32 -4.23
C LEU A 194 13.15 -14.81 -4.38
N PRO A 195 12.54 -15.71 -3.59
CA PRO A 195 12.96 -17.10 -3.50
C PRO A 195 12.80 -17.89 -4.81
N THR A 196 11.88 -17.45 -5.67
CA THR A 196 11.56 -18.13 -6.93
C THR A 196 12.30 -17.56 -8.15
N LEU A 197 12.84 -16.34 -8.06
CA LEU A 197 13.55 -15.69 -9.16
C LEU A 197 14.85 -16.41 -9.59
N PRO A 198 15.67 -16.99 -8.68
CA PRO A 198 16.89 -17.73 -9.04
C PRO A 198 16.67 -18.87 -10.04
N ILE A 199 15.51 -19.53 -9.99
CA ILE A 199 15.16 -20.62 -10.92
C ILE A 199 15.07 -20.05 -12.34
N TRP A 200 14.36 -18.94 -12.50
CA TRP A 200 14.23 -18.28 -13.80
C TRP A 200 15.56 -17.71 -14.30
N ILE A 201 16.34 -17.08 -13.42
CA ILE A 201 17.67 -16.53 -13.74
C ILE A 201 18.59 -17.63 -14.30
N ALA A 202 18.67 -18.78 -13.63
CA ALA A 202 19.55 -19.87 -14.05
C ALA A 202 19.11 -20.48 -15.38
N THR A 203 17.81 -20.72 -15.58
CA THR A 203 17.31 -21.28 -16.85
C THR A 203 17.52 -20.31 -18.01
N THR A 204 17.23 -19.02 -17.83
CA THR A 204 17.39 -18.03 -18.89
C THR A 204 18.86 -17.76 -19.22
N ASP A 205 19.75 -17.77 -18.23
CA ASP A 205 21.20 -17.68 -18.47
C ASP A 205 21.70 -18.83 -19.36
N ALA A 206 21.26 -20.06 -19.06
CA ALA A 206 21.60 -21.23 -19.85
C ALA A 206 21.03 -21.15 -21.28
N MET A 207 19.78 -20.68 -21.44
CA MET A 207 19.18 -20.47 -22.75
C MET A 207 19.93 -19.42 -23.58
N ILE A 208 20.25 -18.27 -22.99
CA ILE A 208 21.00 -17.21 -23.69
C ILE A 208 22.38 -17.72 -24.11
N SER A 209 23.08 -18.42 -23.20
CA SER A 209 24.39 -19.01 -23.48
C SER A 209 24.35 -20.02 -24.63
N ALA A 210 23.30 -20.84 -24.71
CA ALA A 210 23.14 -21.79 -25.81
C ALA A 210 22.89 -21.07 -27.15
N VAL A 211 22.04 -20.04 -27.18
CA VAL A 211 21.81 -19.25 -28.40
C VAL A 211 23.08 -18.52 -28.83
N GLU A 212 23.83 -17.95 -27.89
CA GLU A 212 25.14 -17.32 -28.15
C GLU A 212 26.11 -18.29 -28.83
N GLN A 213 26.22 -19.53 -28.32
CA GLN A 213 27.03 -20.58 -28.93
C GLN A 213 26.55 -21.00 -30.32
N ILE A 214 25.22 -21.07 -30.55
CA ILE A 214 24.67 -21.35 -31.88
C ILE A 214 25.09 -20.24 -32.86
N VAL A 215 24.98 -18.97 -32.46
CA VAL A 215 25.37 -17.83 -33.30
C VAL A 215 26.85 -17.89 -33.66
N GLU A 216 27.71 -18.09 -32.66
CA GLU A 216 29.17 -18.15 -32.85
C GLU A 216 29.58 -19.32 -33.74
N ALA A 217 29.09 -20.53 -33.45
CA ALA A 217 29.42 -21.73 -34.20
C ALA A 217 28.93 -21.65 -35.66
N THR A 218 27.72 -21.16 -35.89
CA THR A 218 27.18 -21.01 -37.25
C THR A 218 27.96 -19.98 -38.05
N ARG A 219 28.37 -18.86 -37.44
CA ARG A 219 29.22 -17.85 -38.08
C ARG A 219 30.58 -18.41 -38.47
N ASP A 220 31.15 -19.26 -37.62
CA ASP A 220 32.48 -19.83 -37.81
C ASP A 220 32.45 -21.11 -38.71
N GLY A 221 31.26 -21.59 -39.09
CA GLY A 221 31.05 -22.77 -39.92
C GLY A 221 31.27 -24.10 -39.18
N ASP A 222 31.16 -24.09 -37.86
CA ASP A 222 31.27 -25.29 -37.01
C ASP A 222 29.89 -25.92 -36.78
N ASP A 223 29.44 -26.69 -37.77
CA ASP A 223 28.13 -27.36 -37.76
C ASP A 223 27.97 -28.32 -36.56
N ALA A 224 29.06 -28.92 -36.08
CA ALA A 224 29.02 -29.86 -34.97
C ALA A 224 28.74 -29.14 -33.64
N MET A 225 29.45 -28.05 -33.39
CA MET A 225 29.22 -27.19 -32.22
C MET A 225 27.84 -26.54 -32.26
N ALA A 226 27.39 -26.09 -33.44
CA ALA A 226 26.06 -25.50 -33.60
C ALA A 226 24.95 -26.51 -33.25
N LEU A 227 25.10 -27.78 -33.68
CA LEU A 227 24.17 -28.84 -33.35
C LEU A 227 24.16 -29.18 -31.86
N GLU A 228 25.34 -29.29 -31.22
CA GLU A 228 25.45 -29.54 -29.78
C GLU A 228 24.77 -28.44 -28.96
N ALA A 229 25.01 -27.18 -29.32
CA ALA A 229 24.37 -26.03 -28.66
C ALA A 229 22.85 -25.99 -28.89
N ALA A 230 22.37 -26.38 -30.07
CA ALA A 230 20.93 -26.50 -30.37
C ALA A 230 20.26 -27.62 -29.55
N GLU A 231 20.93 -28.77 -29.38
CA GLU A 231 20.46 -29.85 -28.52
C GLU A 231 20.39 -29.41 -27.05
N ALA A 232 21.42 -28.69 -26.57
CA ALA A 232 21.42 -28.11 -25.22
C ALA A 232 20.27 -27.12 -25.03
N PHE A 233 20.04 -26.21 -25.99
CA PHE A 233 18.90 -25.31 -25.97
C PHE A 233 17.57 -26.07 -25.94
N GLY A 234 17.43 -27.12 -26.76
CA GLY A 234 16.26 -28.00 -26.80
C GLY A 234 15.98 -28.66 -25.45
N ALA A 235 17.00 -29.19 -24.78
CA ALA A 235 16.88 -29.77 -23.44
C ALA A 235 16.42 -28.73 -22.40
N ILE A 236 17.01 -27.53 -22.40
CA ILE A 236 16.65 -26.45 -21.46
C ILE A 236 15.23 -25.94 -21.73
N SER A 237 14.82 -25.88 -23.00
CA SER A 237 13.48 -25.40 -23.38
C SER A 237 12.35 -26.25 -22.78
N HIS A 238 12.61 -27.52 -22.46
CA HIS A 238 11.65 -28.38 -21.76
C HIS A 238 11.33 -27.85 -20.34
N ASP A 239 12.33 -27.24 -19.70
CA ASP A 239 12.22 -26.64 -18.37
C ASP A 239 11.77 -25.18 -18.39
N ALA A 240 11.70 -24.54 -19.57
CA ALA A 240 11.30 -23.15 -19.73
C ALA A 240 9.90 -22.87 -19.16
N ALA A 241 8.95 -23.81 -19.28
CA ALA A 241 7.61 -23.66 -18.69
C ALA A 241 7.64 -23.62 -17.15
N THR A 242 8.64 -24.25 -16.51
CA THR A 242 8.86 -24.17 -15.07
C THR A 242 9.52 -22.85 -14.70
N ALA A 243 10.52 -22.40 -15.46
CA ALA A 243 11.13 -21.09 -15.28
C ALA A 243 10.10 -19.96 -15.43
N ASP A 244 9.22 -19.99 -16.43
CA ASP A 244 8.16 -19.00 -16.63
C ASP A 244 7.14 -18.97 -15.49
N ARG A 245 6.87 -20.12 -14.87
CA ARG A 245 6.04 -20.17 -13.67
C ARG A 245 6.77 -19.56 -12.49
N ALA A 246 8.06 -19.84 -12.33
CA ALA A 246 8.90 -19.25 -11.29
C ALA A 246 8.96 -17.72 -11.43
N LEU A 247 9.13 -17.19 -12.64
CA LEU A 247 9.05 -15.74 -12.89
C LEU A 247 7.69 -15.17 -12.49
N ARG A 248 6.59 -15.79 -12.90
CA ARG A 248 5.24 -15.31 -12.53
C ARG A 248 5.01 -15.28 -11.02
N ILE A 249 5.54 -16.26 -10.29
CA ILE A 249 5.49 -16.28 -8.82
C ILE A 249 6.35 -15.16 -8.26
N ALA A 250 7.61 -15.02 -8.71
CA ALA A 250 8.52 -13.95 -8.29
C ALA A 250 7.92 -12.56 -8.51
N LEU A 251 7.31 -12.32 -9.68
CA LEU A 251 6.62 -11.07 -9.99
C LEU A 251 5.44 -10.80 -9.05
N SER A 252 4.69 -11.84 -8.69
CA SER A 252 3.57 -11.70 -7.76
C SER A 252 4.04 -11.40 -6.33
N GLU A 253 5.11 -12.07 -5.89
CA GLU A 253 5.78 -11.85 -4.60
C GLU A 253 6.35 -10.43 -4.50
N GLY A 254 7.17 -10.03 -5.47
CA GLY A 254 7.81 -8.72 -5.52
C GLY A 254 6.80 -7.59 -5.62
N GLY A 255 5.81 -7.68 -6.52
CA GLY A 255 4.79 -6.63 -6.69
C GLY A 255 3.94 -6.43 -5.44
N SER A 256 3.57 -7.51 -4.74
CA SER A 256 2.80 -7.43 -3.49
C SER A 256 3.61 -6.80 -2.36
N ALA A 257 4.89 -7.18 -2.22
CA ALA A 257 5.75 -6.68 -1.14
C ALA A 257 5.93 -5.15 -1.15
N LEU A 258 5.90 -4.52 -2.32
CA LEU A 258 6.11 -3.07 -2.48
C LEU A 258 5.02 -2.20 -1.83
N THR A 259 3.79 -2.71 -1.73
CA THR A 259 2.64 -1.94 -1.26
C THR A 259 1.92 -2.57 -0.07
N ALA A 260 2.21 -3.84 0.27
CA ALA A 260 1.53 -4.57 1.34
C ALA A 260 1.59 -3.83 2.68
N ALA A 261 2.78 -3.50 3.18
CA ALA A 261 2.93 -2.87 4.50
C ALA A 261 2.15 -1.54 4.65
N PRO A 262 2.28 -0.54 3.76
CA PRO A 262 1.50 0.69 3.88
C PRO A 262 -0.01 0.46 3.69
N LEU A 263 -0.44 -0.46 2.81
CA LEU A 263 -1.86 -0.78 2.61
C LEU A 263 -2.49 -1.49 3.81
N GLU A 264 -1.76 -2.41 4.45
CA GLU A 264 -2.20 -3.08 5.69
C GLU A 264 -2.38 -2.08 6.82
N ARG A 265 -1.43 -1.14 6.99
CA ARG A 265 -1.54 -0.05 7.96
C ARG A 265 -2.74 0.85 7.68
N LEU A 266 -2.98 1.18 6.41
CA LEU A 266 -4.14 1.98 6.01
C LEU A 266 -5.46 1.25 6.31
N ALA A 267 -5.53 -0.04 6.00
CA ALA A 267 -6.69 -0.87 6.31
C ALA A 267 -6.96 -0.96 7.83
N ALA A 268 -5.91 -1.14 8.64
CA ALA A 268 -6.02 -1.12 10.09
C ALA A 268 -6.50 0.24 10.62
N THR A 269 -6.03 1.35 10.01
CA THR A 269 -6.47 2.71 10.35
C THR A 269 -7.96 2.91 10.07
N ILE A 270 -8.45 2.40 8.93
CA ILE A 270 -9.88 2.44 8.59
C ILE A 270 -10.70 1.61 9.59
N GLY A 271 -10.23 0.41 9.94
CA GLY A 271 -10.87 -0.42 10.97
C GLY A 271 -10.99 0.33 12.29
N ALA A 272 -9.94 1.02 12.74
CA ALA A 272 -9.96 1.80 13.98
C ALA A 272 -10.92 3.00 13.95
N ILE A 273 -11.12 3.61 12.77
CA ILE A 273 -12.14 4.67 12.57
C ILE A 273 -13.54 4.08 12.74
N GLU A 274 -13.85 2.95 12.09
CA GLU A 274 -15.15 2.29 12.17
C GLU A 274 -15.46 1.78 13.59
N ASP A 275 -14.47 1.19 14.27
CA ASP A 275 -14.61 0.74 15.65
C ASP A 275 -14.89 1.92 16.60
N SER A 276 -14.16 3.03 16.43
CA SER A 276 -14.42 4.25 17.21
C SER A 276 -15.82 4.80 16.93
N ARG A 277 -16.27 4.76 15.68
CA ARG A 277 -17.59 5.24 15.27
C ARG A 277 -18.69 4.40 15.90
N ALA A 278 -18.58 3.08 15.86
CA ALA A 278 -19.51 2.16 16.50
C ALA A 278 -19.56 2.37 18.02
N ALA A 279 -18.41 2.53 18.67
CA ALA A 279 -18.33 2.80 20.11
C ALA A 279 -19.01 4.14 20.49
N VAL A 280 -18.76 5.20 19.71
CA VAL A 280 -19.39 6.51 19.92
C VAL A 280 -20.91 6.45 19.72
N ALA A 281 -21.38 5.76 18.68
CA ALA A 281 -22.81 5.59 18.42
C ALA A 281 -23.52 4.85 19.56
N ALA A 282 -22.92 3.76 20.07
CA ALA A 282 -23.44 3.01 21.20
C ALA A 282 -23.58 3.87 22.47
N ILE A 283 -22.62 4.79 22.72
CA ILE A 283 -22.72 5.76 23.83
C ILE A 283 -23.91 6.69 23.63
N GLY A 284 -24.13 7.18 22.41
CA GLY A 284 -25.28 8.04 22.09
C GLY A 284 -26.63 7.34 22.31
N GLU A 285 -26.71 6.05 21.97
CA GLU A 285 -27.91 5.22 22.17
C GLU A 285 -28.16 4.85 23.63
N GLU A 286 -27.10 4.54 24.39
CA GLU A 286 -27.18 4.24 25.83
C GLU A 286 -27.88 5.36 26.59
N VAL A 287 -27.54 6.61 26.26
CA VAL A 287 -28.05 7.83 26.89
C VAL A 287 -29.43 8.25 26.33
N ALA A 288 -29.96 7.55 25.33
CA ALA A 288 -31.29 7.81 24.77
C ALA A 288 -32.39 6.89 25.32
N ARG A 289 -32.02 5.82 26.06
CA ARG A 289 -32.94 4.89 26.70
C ARG A 289 -33.29 5.33 28.12
#